data_AF-A0A936CSN3-F1
#
_entry.id   AF-A0A936CSN3-F1
#
_cell.length_a   1.000
_cell.length_b   1.000
_cell.length_c   1.000
_cell.angle_alpha   90.00
_cell.angle_beta   90.00
_cell.angle_gamma   90.00
#
_symmetry.space_group_name_H-M   'P 1'
#
loop_
_entity.id
_entity.type
_entity.pdbx_description
1 polymer ?
#
loop_
_entity_poly.entity_id
_entity_poly.type
_entity_poly.pdbx_seq_one_letter_code
_entity_poly.pdbx_strand_id
1 'polypeptide(L)'
;MSFPLPLPEPLRRALPPGTGVLLGLSGGVDSAVALAVLKELGCRVECVTFRNFCYAEGQDTAGEQACCSLDAIDQARRLAVDAGAPHWVGDLVEPFRARVIDPFIAEYAQGRTPNPCLSCNESVRFPELVRLAARQGCVFAATGHYARIDRDGATPRLRRGLDPAKDQSYFLHRLDTALLGSLVFPLGWYAKDDVRAAARALALPVAERRDSQEICFVPDDDRSFLFADAGTAGAQAVAAATTPGPIVDRGGRRLGTHRGLAHYTVGQRKGLGIAAPAPLYVLALQTDGNRLVVGPREGLLATRLVADRFVAQVPDLPERWPGPRDGPWATVKPLVQVRHRHAGTAVAAWRWDGDRLEVELAEPVAGAAPGQGLAIYDRDLVLGGGRLLAADGAGTGGA
;
A
#
# COMPACT_ATOMS: atom_id res chain seq x y z
N MET A 1 22.69 -11.31 -21.95
CA MET A 1 22.03 -12.57 -21.54
C MET A 1 20.55 -12.41 -21.84
N SER A 2 19.90 -13.42 -22.42
CA SER A 2 18.45 -13.35 -22.70
C SER A 2 17.66 -13.64 -21.42
N PHE A 3 16.58 -12.92 -21.23
CA PHE A 3 15.65 -13.13 -20.13
C PHE A 3 14.99 -14.53 -20.21
N PRO A 4 14.97 -15.32 -19.12
CA PRO A 4 14.66 -16.75 -19.20
C PRO A 4 13.17 -17.09 -19.25
N LEU A 5 12.27 -16.11 -19.10
CA LEU A 5 10.82 -16.34 -19.10
C LEU A 5 10.17 -15.75 -20.36
N PRO A 6 9.06 -16.32 -20.84
CA PRO A 6 8.33 -15.77 -21.98
C PRO A 6 7.81 -14.37 -21.64
N LEU A 7 8.07 -13.42 -22.53
CA LEU A 7 7.57 -12.05 -22.40
C LEU A 7 6.05 -12.00 -22.72
N PRO A 8 5.20 -11.47 -21.82
CA PRO A 8 3.77 -11.36 -22.02
C PRO A 8 3.41 -10.50 -23.23
N GLU A 9 2.48 -10.98 -24.04
CA GLU A 9 2.01 -10.26 -25.24
C GLU A 9 1.47 -8.86 -24.95
N PRO A 10 0.69 -8.62 -23.86
CA PRO A 10 0.25 -7.27 -23.52
C PRO A 10 1.42 -6.31 -23.20
N LEU A 11 2.50 -6.82 -22.60
CA LEU A 11 3.70 -6.01 -22.36
C LEU A 11 4.43 -5.69 -23.67
N ARG A 12 4.60 -6.68 -24.56
CA ARG A 12 5.23 -6.48 -25.88
C ARG A 12 4.49 -5.43 -26.71
N ARG A 13 3.16 -5.48 -26.71
CA ARG A 13 2.32 -4.51 -27.42
C ARG A 13 2.44 -3.11 -26.84
N ALA A 14 2.49 -2.99 -25.52
CA ALA A 14 2.61 -1.70 -24.83
C ALA A 14 4.03 -1.10 -24.94
N LEU A 15 5.05 -1.94 -25.16
CA LEU A 15 6.47 -1.58 -25.13
C LEU A 15 7.19 -2.12 -26.36
N PRO A 16 6.91 -1.60 -27.57
CA PRO A 16 7.71 -1.93 -28.74
C PRO A 16 9.19 -1.55 -28.53
N PRO A 17 10.14 -2.22 -29.21
CA PRO A 17 11.56 -1.90 -29.10
C PRO A 17 11.83 -0.40 -29.32
N GLY A 18 12.75 0.17 -28.53
CA GLY A 18 13.08 1.59 -28.52
C GLY A 18 12.20 2.46 -27.62
N THR A 19 11.11 1.92 -27.05
CA THR A 19 10.27 2.66 -26.10
C THR A 19 11.09 3.17 -24.91
N GLY A 20 11.00 4.47 -24.63
CA GLY A 20 11.67 5.10 -23.49
C GLY A 20 10.96 4.79 -22.18
N VAL A 21 11.67 4.21 -21.21
CA VAL A 21 11.11 3.83 -19.90
C VAL A 21 12.03 4.27 -18.77
N LEU A 22 11.49 5.03 -17.82
CA LEU A 22 12.17 5.33 -16.57
C LEU A 22 11.75 4.32 -15.49
N LEU A 23 12.70 3.49 -15.04
CA LEU A 23 12.49 2.47 -14.03
C LEU A 23 12.88 2.96 -12.63
N GLY A 24 11.96 2.87 -11.68
CA GLY A 24 12.28 2.97 -10.25
C GLY A 24 13.07 1.75 -9.79
N LEU A 25 14.36 1.93 -9.51
CA LEU A 25 15.31 0.88 -9.14
C LEU A 25 15.64 0.96 -7.64
N SER A 26 15.13 0.00 -6.86
CA SER A 26 15.27 -0.03 -5.40
C SER A 26 16.51 -0.75 -4.88
N GLY A 27 17.24 -1.45 -5.76
CA GLY A 27 18.33 -2.36 -5.37
C GLY A 27 17.84 -3.71 -4.82
N GLY A 28 16.53 -4.00 -4.88
CA GLY A 28 15.94 -5.31 -4.59
C GLY A 28 15.76 -6.18 -5.84
N VAL A 29 15.52 -7.48 -5.61
CA VAL A 29 15.30 -8.50 -6.66
C VAL A 29 14.27 -8.05 -7.69
N ASP A 30 13.11 -7.58 -7.23
CA ASP A 30 11.99 -7.25 -8.11
C ASP A 30 12.36 -6.15 -9.10
N SER A 31 12.91 -5.03 -8.62
CA SER A 31 13.32 -3.96 -9.51
C SER A 31 14.46 -4.35 -10.46
N ALA A 32 15.35 -5.27 -10.06
CA ALA A 32 16.42 -5.77 -10.91
C ALA A 32 15.89 -6.70 -12.01
N VAL A 33 14.93 -7.58 -11.69
CA VAL A 33 14.29 -8.44 -12.70
C VAL A 33 13.40 -7.60 -13.63
N ALA A 34 12.72 -6.57 -13.11
CA ALA A 34 11.97 -5.63 -13.95
C ALA A 34 12.89 -4.92 -14.97
N LEU A 35 14.11 -4.54 -14.57
CA LEU A 35 15.12 -4.02 -15.49
C LEU A 35 15.46 -5.03 -16.60
N ALA A 36 15.69 -6.29 -16.23
CA ALA A 36 15.98 -7.35 -17.20
C ALA A 36 14.83 -7.56 -18.20
N VAL A 37 13.58 -7.58 -17.74
CA VAL A 37 12.39 -7.68 -18.62
C VAL A 37 12.34 -6.52 -19.62
N LEU A 38 12.53 -5.30 -19.15
CA LEU A 38 12.50 -4.11 -20.01
C LEU A 38 13.66 -4.11 -21.03
N LYS A 39 14.84 -4.60 -20.65
CA LYS A 39 15.98 -4.75 -21.56
C LYS A 39 15.73 -5.82 -22.62
N GLU A 40 15.12 -6.95 -22.26
CA GLU A 40 14.74 -8.00 -23.22
C GLU A 40 13.70 -7.51 -24.24
N LEU A 41 12.77 -6.64 -23.81
CA LEU A 41 11.81 -5.99 -24.69
C LEU A 41 12.46 -4.98 -25.67
N GLY A 42 13.75 -4.70 -25.52
CA GLY A 42 14.47 -3.73 -26.34
C GLY A 42 14.16 -2.27 -25.98
N CYS A 43 13.65 -1.99 -24.78
CA CYS A 43 13.35 -0.64 -24.34
C CYS A 43 14.63 0.21 -24.14
N ARG A 44 14.52 1.53 -24.38
CA ARG A 44 15.50 2.51 -23.91
C ARG A 44 15.24 2.78 -22.44
N VAL A 45 15.91 2.02 -21.57
CA VAL A 45 15.70 2.11 -20.11
C VAL A 45 16.66 3.09 -19.47
N GLU A 46 16.11 4.01 -18.68
CA GLU A 46 16.81 4.80 -17.68
C GLU A 46 16.35 4.38 -16.28
N CYS A 47 17.21 4.50 -15.27
CA CYS A 47 16.90 4.07 -13.91
C CYS A 47 16.95 5.27 -12.95
N VAL A 48 16.08 5.26 -11.93
CA VAL A 48 16.12 6.21 -10.82
C VAL A 48 15.96 5.50 -9.49
N THR A 49 16.76 5.88 -8.49
CA THR A 49 16.52 5.52 -7.09
C THR A 49 16.08 6.76 -6.33
N PHE A 50 14.97 6.66 -5.59
CA PHE A 50 14.49 7.76 -4.76
C PHE A 50 15.00 7.62 -3.33
N ARG A 51 15.64 8.68 -2.83
CA ARG A 51 15.93 8.86 -1.41
C ARG A 51 14.69 9.46 -0.76
N ASN A 52 13.92 8.63 -0.05
CA ASN A 52 12.65 9.03 0.54
C ASN A 52 12.76 9.47 2.00
N PHE A 53 13.75 8.96 2.74
CA PHE A 53 13.92 9.25 4.16
C PHE A 53 15.37 9.03 4.55
N CYS A 54 15.88 9.88 5.45
CA CYS A 54 17.18 9.72 6.08
C CYS A 54 16.94 9.60 7.58
N TYR A 55 17.42 8.51 8.21
CA TYR A 55 17.69 8.58 9.64
C TYR A 55 18.80 9.61 9.84
N ALA A 56 18.66 10.46 10.87
CA ALA A 56 19.69 11.44 11.19
C ALA A 56 21.07 10.76 11.32
N GLU A 57 22.10 11.42 10.80
CA GLU A 57 23.49 10.95 10.86
C GLU A 57 23.85 10.58 12.32
N GLY A 58 24.16 9.31 12.56
CA GLY A 58 24.54 8.79 13.89
C GLY A 58 23.67 7.66 14.45
N GLN A 59 22.56 7.30 13.81
CA GLN A 59 21.84 6.06 14.12
C GLN A 59 22.26 4.95 13.16
N ASP A 60 23.43 4.35 13.42
CA ASP A 60 23.84 3.06 12.83
C ASP A 60 22.88 1.97 13.28
N THR A 61 21.73 1.88 12.62
CA THR A 61 20.96 0.65 12.63
C THR A 61 21.65 -0.31 11.67
N ALA A 62 22.47 -1.19 12.24
CA ALA A 62 23.19 -2.26 11.54
C ALA A 62 22.23 -3.35 10.99
N GLY A 63 21.20 -2.94 10.25
CA GLY A 63 20.17 -3.80 9.67
C GLY A 63 20.00 -3.51 8.18
N GLU A 64 19.92 -4.56 7.37
CA GLU A 64 19.79 -4.55 5.89
C GLU A 64 18.48 -3.91 5.35
N GLN A 65 17.76 -3.11 6.15
CA GLN A 65 16.32 -2.86 5.95
C GLN A 65 15.94 -1.60 5.16
N ALA A 66 16.84 -0.66 4.88
CA ALA A 66 16.44 0.55 4.18
C ALA A 66 16.71 0.48 2.67
N CYS A 67 15.65 0.48 1.86
CA CYS A 67 15.68 0.91 0.44
C CYS A 67 16.34 2.31 0.25
N CYS A 68 16.59 3.03 1.35
CA CYS A 68 17.19 4.36 1.41
C CYS A 68 18.62 4.38 1.97
N SER A 69 19.26 3.22 2.25
CA SER A 69 20.68 3.22 2.65
C SER A 69 21.58 3.59 1.47
N LEU A 70 22.75 4.18 1.76
CA LEU A 70 23.76 4.48 0.74
C LEU A 70 24.16 3.21 -0.03
N ASP A 71 24.26 2.07 0.67
CA ASP A 71 24.54 0.77 0.06
C ASP A 71 23.45 0.32 -0.91
N ALA A 72 22.17 0.53 -0.57
CA ALA A 72 21.06 0.19 -1.48
C ALA A 72 21.08 1.07 -2.75
N ILE A 73 21.44 2.34 -2.61
CA ILE A 73 21.59 3.27 -3.74
C ILE A 73 22.78 2.86 -4.61
N ASP A 74 23.94 2.57 -4.03
CA ASP A 74 25.10 2.12 -4.80
C ASP A 74 24.86 0.77 -5.48
N GLN A 75 24.17 -0.16 -4.81
CA GLN A 75 23.77 -1.44 -5.41
C GLN A 75 22.83 -1.24 -6.60
N ALA A 76 21.84 -0.34 -6.49
CA ALA A 76 20.96 0.01 -7.60
C ALA A 76 21.75 0.63 -8.76
N ARG A 77 22.70 1.53 -8.46
CA ARG A 77 23.58 2.13 -9.46
C ARG A 77 24.40 1.07 -10.21
N ARG A 78 25.02 0.13 -9.50
CA ARG A 78 25.78 -0.99 -10.10
C ARG A 78 24.90 -1.83 -11.02
N LEU A 79 23.72 -2.24 -10.56
CA LEU A 79 22.76 -3.02 -11.37
C LEU A 79 22.38 -2.30 -12.67
N ALA A 80 22.15 -0.98 -12.62
CA ALA A 80 21.83 -0.19 -13.80
C ALA A 80 23.01 -0.12 -14.78
N VAL A 81 24.22 0.14 -14.27
CA VAL A 81 25.46 0.21 -15.08
C VAL A 81 25.73 -1.14 -15.76
N ASP A 82 25.64 -2.25 -15.03
CA ASP A 82 25.85 -3.60 -15.57
C ASP A 82 24.84 -3.94 -16.68
N ALA A 83 23.63 -3.39 -16.60
CA ALA A 83 22.60 -3.51 -17.63
C ALA A 83 22.72 -2.46 -18.75
N GLY A 84 23.74 -1.60 -18.74
CA GLY A 84 23.92 -0.52 -19.71
C GLY A 84 22.78 0.50 -19.68
N ALA A 85 22.31 0.89 -18.50
CA ALA A 85 21.29 1.90 -18.29
C ALA A 85 21.84 3.07 -17.45
N PRO A 86 21.55 4.34 -17.82
CA PRO A 86 21.82 5.48 -16.94
C PRO A 86 21.10 5.34 -15.61
N HIS A 87 21.72 5.82 -14.53
CA HIS A 87 21.15 5.81 -13.19
C HIS A 87 21.18 7.19 -12.57
N TRP A 88 20.04 7.58 -12.00
CA TRP A 88 19.83 8.86 -11.34
C TRP A 88 19.42 8.65 -9.89
N VAL A 89 19.73 9.61 -9.03
CA VAL A 89 19.22 9.66 -7.66
C VAL A 89 18.29 10.86 -7.53
N GLY A 90 17.04 10.62 -7.16
CA GLY A 90 16.06 11.66 -6.88
C GLY A 90 15.89 11.84 -5.37
N ASP A 91 15.93 13.07 -4.90
CA ASP A 91 15.64 13.38 -3.49
C ASP A 91 14.15 13.66 -3.31
N LEU A 92 13.48 12.82 -2.50
CA LEU A 92 12.08 12.95 -2.14
C LEU A 92 11.90 13.06 -0.61
N VAL A 93 12.95 13.39 0.15
CA VAL A 93 12.88 13.44 1.63
C VAL A 93 11.79 14.40 2.11
N GLU A 94 11.78 15.64 1.61
CA GLU A 94 10.79 16.65 1.99
C GLU A 94 9.34 16.27 1.59
N PRO A 95 9.04 15.92 0.31
CA PRO A 95 7.67 15.54 -0.06
C PRO A 95 7.23 14.23 0.63
N PHE A 96 8.13 13.28 0.87
CA PHE A 96 7.83 12.06 1.61
C PHE A 96 7.48 12.36 3.07
N ARG A 97 8.25 13.24 3.72
CA ARG A 97 7.95 13.70 5.07
C ARG A 97 6.55 14.31 5.15
N ALA A 98 6.31 15.34 4.35
CA ALA A 98 5.08 16.14 4.40
C ALA A 98 3.82 15.35 3.99
N ARG A 99 3.93 14.41 3.07
CA ARG A 99 2.76 13.71 2.48
C ARG A 99 2.58 12.27 2.97
N VAL A 100 3.59 11.68 3.61
CA VAL A 100 3.54 10.29 4.11
C VAL A 100 3.76 10.22 5.61
N ILE A 101 4.89 10.72 6.11
CA ILE A 101 5.26 10.57 7.53
C ILE A 101 4.37 11.43 8.44
N ASP A 102 4.23 12.72 8.16
CA ASP A 102 3.44 13.61 9.02
C ASP A 102 1.95 13.20 9.05
N PRO A 103 1.30 12.86 7.92
CA PRO A 103 -0.04 12.29 7.94
C PRO A 103 -0.13 10.96 8.68
N PHE A 104 0.89 10.09 8.56
CA PHE A 104 0.94 8.83 9.31
C PHE A 104 0.98 9.07 10.82
N ILE A 105 1.81 10.01 11.30
CA ILE A 105 1.86 10.42 12.71
C ILE A 105 0.49 10.97 13.16
N ALA A 106 -0.10 11.87 12.38
CA ALA A 106 -1.37 12.52 12.72
C ALA A 106 -2.54 11.52 12.82
N GLU A 107 -2.59 10.52 11.94
CA GLU A 107 -3.61 9.47 11.97
C GLU A 107 -3.50 8.58 13.20
N TYR A 108 -2.27 8.19 13.59
CA TYR A 108 -2.03 7.45 14.84
C TYR A 108 -2.42 8.27 16.07
N ALA A 109 -2.13 9.57 16.07
CA ALA A 109 -2.54 10.46 17.16
C ALA A 109 -4.06 10.55 17.31
N GLN A 110 -4.81 10.28 16.24
CA GLN A 110 -6.27 10.22 16.22
C GLN A 110 -6.82 8.78 16.42
N GLY A 111 -6.00 7.84 16.89
CA GLY A 111 -6.42 6.46 17.18
C GLY A 111 -6.73 5.63 15.92
N ARG A 112 -6.29 6.07 14.74
CA ARG A 112 -6.45 5.34 13.47
C ARG A 112 -5.20 4.54 13.14
N THR A 113 -5.33 3.62 12.19
CA THR A 113 -4.26 2.72 11.72
C THR A 113 -3.96 3.03 10.26
N PRO A 114 -3.14 4.05 9.96
CA PRO A 114 -2.84 4.46 8.60
C PRO A 114 -2.05 3.42 7.81
N ASN A 115 -2.24 3.39 6.49
CA ASN A 115 -1.40 2.65 5.55
C ASN A 115 -0.51 3.63 4.74
N PRO A 116 0.78 3.78 5.08
CA PRO A 116 1.63 4.79 4.47
C PRO A 116 2.02 4.45 3.02
N CYS A 117 1.97 3.18 2.63
CA CYS A 117 2.23 2.76 1.26
C CYS A 117 1.18 3.30 0.29
N LEU A 118 -0.09 3.38 0.72
CA LEU A 118 -1.16 4.01 -0.08
C LEU A 118 -0.84 5.48 -0.35
N SER A 119 -0.56 6.26 0.70
CA SER A 119 -0.24 7.68 0.58
C SER A 119 1.05 7.91 -0.22
N CYS A 120 2.09 7.08 -0.01
CA CYS A 120 3.34 7.16 -0.75
C CYS A 120 3.11 6.95 -2.26
N ASN A 121 2.38 5.90 -2.63
CA ASN A 121 2.10 5.60 -4.02
C ASN A 121 1.26 6.70 -4.67
N GLU A 122 0.18 7.13 -4.02
CA GLU A 122 -0.75 8.15 -4.52
C GLU A 122 -0.08 9.52 -4.69
N SER A 123 0.67 10.00 -3.69
CA SER A 123 1.01 11.42 -3.58
C SER A 123 2.50 11.76 -3.75
N VAL A 124 3.37 10.75 -3.81
CA VAL A 124 4.83 10.93 -3.88
C VAL A 124 5.43 10.10 -5.00
N ARG A 125 5.46 8.77 -4.85
CA ARG A 125 6.25 7.87 -5.71
C ARG A 125 5.83 7.94 -7.17
N PHE A 126 4.56 7.68 -7.48
CA PHE A 126 4.11 7.59 -8.87
C PHE A 126 4.00 8.95 -9.55
N PRO A 127 3.47 10.01 -8.91
CA PRO A 127 3.50 11.36 -9.48
C PRO A 127 4.92 11.81 -9.83
N GLU A 128 5.89 11.65 -8.92
CA GLU A 128 7.27 12.09 -9.18
C GLU A 128 7.98 11.20 -10.19
N LEU A 129 7.72 9.90 -10.20
CA LEU A 129 8.28 8.99 -11.21
C LEU A 129 7.78 9.32 -12.62
N VAL A 130 6.47 9.55 -12.79
CA VAL A 130 5.89 9.94 -14.09
C VAL A 130 6.42 11.31 -14.53
N ARG A 131 6.48 12.28 -13.61
CA ARG A 131 7.06 13.61 -13.88
C ARG A 131 8.52 13.52 -14.32
N LEU A 132 9.33 12.71 -13.64
CA LEU A 132 10.73 12.53 -14.01
C LEU A 132 10.86 11.78 -15.34
N ALA A 133 10.02 10.77 -15.60
CA ALA A 133 10.01 10.06 -16.88
C ALA A 133 9.80 11.02 -18.05
N ALA A 134 8.79 11.91 -17.94
CA ALA A 134 8.51 12.92 -18.95
C ALA A 134 9.72 13.87 -19.17
N ARG A 135 10.39 14.31 -18.10
CA ARG A 135 11.59 15.18 -18.20
C ARG A 135 12.77 14.50 -18.89
N GLN A 136 12.91 13.17 -18.74
CA GLN A 136 13.95 12.35 -19.37
C GLN A 136 13.57 11.91 -20.80
N GLY A 137 12.44 12.40 -21.34
CA GLY A 137 11.92 11.96 -22.64
C GLY A 137 11.54 10.47 -22.65
N CYS A 138 11.19 9.90 -21.50
CA CYS A 138 10.63 8.56 -21.39
C CYS A 138 9.10 8.63 -21.49
N VAL A 139 8.53 7.69 -22.25
CA VAL A 139 7.07 7.59 -22.44
C VAL A 139 6.41 6.97 -21.21
N PHE A 140 7.09 6.02 -20.58
CA PHE A 140 6.58 5.31 -19.41
C PHE A 140 7.48 5.43 -18.19
N ALA A 141 6.84 5.39 -17.03
CA ALA A 141 7.44 5.09 -15.76
C ALA A 141 7.17 3.63 -15.39
N ALA A 142 8.17 2.93 -14.88
CA ALA A 142 8.04 1.52 -14.50
C ALA A 142 8.50 1.27 -13.06
N THR A 143 7.90 0.27 -12.42
CA THR A 143 8.33 -0.25 -11.11
C THR A 143 8.16 -1.76 -11.06
N GLY A 144 8.83 -2.43 -10.11
CA GLY A 144 8.68 -3.87 -9.88
C GLY A 144 7.39 -4.29 -9.15
N HIS A 145 6.30 -3.52 -9.25
CA HIS A 145 5.05 -3.88 -8.59
C HIS A 145 4.38 -5.08 -9.27
N TYR A 146 3.76 -5.96 -8.47
CA TYR A 146 2.97 -7.11 -8.92
C TYR A 146 1.52 -6.69 -9.14
N ALA A 147 1.30 -5.86 -10.15
CA ALA A 147 -0.02 -5.47 -10.63
C ALA A 147 0.03 -5.37 -12.15
N ARG A 148 -1.13 -5.32 -12.82
CA ARG A 148 -1.19 -5.18 -14.27
C ARG A 148 -1.95 -3.93 -14.65
N ILE A 149 -1.57 -3.33 -15.77
CA ILE A 149 -2.34 -2.26 -16.40
C ILE A 149 -2.83 -2.82 -17.72
N ASP A 150 -4.14 -3.00 -17.82
CA ASP A 150 -4.83 -3.39 -19.04
C ASP A 150 -5.02 -2.14 -19.90
N ARG A 151 -4.57 -2.22 -21.15
CA ARG A 151 -4.56 -1.10 -22.11
C ARG A 151 -5.37 -1.43 -23.38
N ASP A 152 -6.09 -2.55 -23.39
CA ASP A 152 -6.85 -2.97 -24.57
C ASP A 152 -8.18 -2.18 -24.73
N GLY A 153 -8.60 -1.46 -23.69
CA GLY A 153 -9.78 -0.58 -23.71
C GLY A 153 -9.47 0.89 -24.00
N ALA A 154 -10.52 1.72 -24.08
CA ALA A 154 -10.41 3.16 -24.32
C ALA A 154 -9.63 3.89 -23.22
N THR A 155 -9.68 3.39 -21.99
CA THR A 155 -8.90 3.89 -20.86
C THR A 155 -8.11 2.76 -20.21
N PRO A 156 -6.87 3.01 -19.75
CA PRO A 156 -6.11 2.05 -18.99
C PRO A 156 -6.82 1.66 -17.70
N ARG A 157 -6.75 0.38 -17.33
CA ARG A 157 -7.41 -0.17 -16.14
C ARG A 157 -6.42 -0.91 -15.26
N LEU A 158 -6.47 -0.66 -13.95
CA LEU A 158 -5.66 -1.37 -12.98
C LEU A 158 -6.25 -2.77 -12.72
N ARG A 159 -5.39 -3.79 -12.79
CA ARG A 159 -5.73 -5.19 -12.50
C ARG A 159 -4.77 -5.80 -11.49
N ARG A 160 -5.23 -6.85 -10.82
CA ARG A 160 -4.40 -7.70 -9.95
C ARG A 160 -3.20 -8.27 -10.70
N GLY A 161 -2.09 -8.46 -10.00
CA GLY A 161 -1.02 -9.33 -10.47
C GLY A 161 -1.52 -10.76 -10.69
N LEU A 162 -0.86 -11.51 -11.58
CA LEU A 162 -1.22 -12.92 -11.82
C LEU A 162 -0.97 -13.82 -10.61
N ASP A 163 0.03 -13.48 -9.79
CA ASP A 163 0.30 -14.15 -8.51
C ASP A 163 -0.58 -13.56 -7.40
N PRO A 164 -1.59 -14.29 -6.89
CA PRO A 164 -2.48 -13.76 -5.86
C PRO A 164 -1.77 -13.56 -4.51
N ALA A 165 -0.70 -14.30 -4.24
CA ALA A 165 0.04 -14.19 -2.97
C ALA A 165 0.93 -12.94 -2.93
N LYS A 166 1.21 -12.37 -4.10
CA LYS A 166 2.10 -11.22 -4.26
C LYS A 166 1.42 -10.02 -4.91
N ASP A 167 0.16 -10.12 -5.31
CA ASP A 167 -0.64 -9.03 -5.86
C ASP A 167 -0.55 -7.74 -5.03
N GLN A 168 -0.07 -6.68 -5.65
CA GLN A 168 0.11 -5.37 -5.03
C GLN A 168 -0.92 -4.34 -5.51
N SER A 169 -1.94 -4.75 -6.27
CA SER A 169 -3.02 -3.85 -6.71
C SER A 169 -3.73 -3.15 -5.52
N TYR A 170 -3.78 -3.80 -4.36
CA TYR A 170 -4.30 -3.19 -3.13
C TYR A 170 -3.52 -1.95 -2.71
N PHE A 171 -2.22 -1.84 -3.00
CA PHE A 171 -1.45 -0.63 -2.67
C PHE A 171 -1.54 0.47 -3.74
N LEU A 172 -2.25 0.19 -4.84
CA LEU A 172 -2.31 1.02 -6.04
C LEU A 172 -3.74 1.50 -6.35
N HIS A 173 -4.75 1.04 -5.61
CA HIS A 173 -6.15 1.32 -5.90
C HIS A 173 -6.57 2.79 -5.76
N ARG A 174 -5.72 3.65 -5.17
CA ARG A 174 -5.92 5.10 -5.05
C ARG A 174 -5.05 5.91 -6.02
N LEU A 175 -4.36 5.26 -6.95
CA LEU A 175 -3.65 6.00 -8.00
C LEU A 175 -4.65 6.78 -8.84
N ASP A 176 -4.28 8.01 -9.18
CA ASP A 176 -4.98 8.79 -10.19
C ASP A 176 -4.99 8.00 -11.51
N THR A 177 -6.19 7.81 -12.07
CA THR A 177 -6.40 7.05 -13.31
C THR A 177 -5.65 7.67 -14.48
N ALA A 178 -5.41 8.98 -14.46
CA ALA A 178 -4.58 9.66 -15.47
C ALA A 178 -3.13 9.15 -15.46
N LEU A 179 -2.59 8.75 -14.31
CA LEU A 179 -1.23 8.21 -14.22
C LEU A 179 -1.13 6.81 -14.83
N LEU A 180 -2.21 6.00 -14.82
CA LEU A 180 -2.18 4.64 -15.37
C LEU A 180 -1.75 4.62 -16.84
N GLY A 181 -2.09 5.67 -17.60
CA GLY A 181 -1.64 5.86 -18.98
C GLY A 181 -0.13 5.89 -19.15
N SER A 182 0.60 6.37 -18.14
CA SER A 182 2.06 6.54 -18.16
C SER A 182 2.82 5.51 -17.32
N LEU A 183 2.13 4.49 -16.78
CA LEU A 183 2.72 3.49 -15.90
C LEU A 183 2.81 2.09 -16.51
N VAL A 184 3.86 1.36 -16.13
CA VAL A 184 4.06 -0.04 -16.49
C VAL A 184 4.54 -0.84 -15.28
N PHE A 185 4.02 -2.06 -15.14
CA PHE A 185 4.39 -3.00 -14.10
C PHE A 185 4.87 -4.31 -14.75
N PRO A 186 6.18 -4.45 -15.04
CA PRO A 186 6.69 -5.58 -15.80
C PRO A 186 6.49 -6.93 -15.08
N LEU A 187 6.41 -6.93 -13.75
CA LEU A 187 6.34 -8.16 -12.95
C LEU A 187 4.92 -8.67 -12.68
N GLY A 188 3.88 -7.89 -13.01
CA GLY A 188 2.49 -8.29 -12.77
C GLY A 188 2.03 -9.56 -13.49
N TRP A 189 2.87 -10.12 -14.36
CA TRP A 189 2.58 -11.25 -15.25
C TRP A 189 3.32 -12.53 -14.88
N TYR A 190 4.06 -12.55 -13.78
CA TYR A 190 4.86 -13.69 -13.37
C TYR A 190 4.55 -14.09 -11.93
N ALA A 191 4.71 -15.37 -11.61
CA ALA A 191 4.78 -15.80 -10.23
C ALA A 191 6.07 -15.28 -9.58
N LYS A 192 6.04 -14.98 -8.29
CA LYS A 192 7.24 -14.50 -7.58
C LYS A 192 8.37 -15.53 -7.59
N ASP A 193 8.03 -16.81 -7.56
CA ASP A 193 9.02 -17.88 -7.63
C ASP A 193 9.73 -17.90 -8.98
N ASP A 194 9.00 -17.65 -10.08
CA ASP A 194 9.60 -17.50 -11.41
C ASP A 194 10.51 -16.28 -11.48
N VAL A 195 10.10 -15.15 -10.88
CA VAL A 195 10.94 -13.94 -10.78
C VAL A 195 12.26 -14.25 -10.04
N ARG A 196 12.20 -15.03 -8.95
CA ARG A 196 13.42 -15.45 -8.22
C ARG A 196 14.27 -16.42 -9.03
N ALA A 197 13.67 -17.37 -9.71
CA ALA A 197 14.39 -18.28 -10.61
C ALA A 197 15.08 -17.52 -11.74
N ALA A 198 14.40 -16.53 -12.33
CA ALA A 198 14.96 -15.66 -13.36
C ALA A 198 16.14 -14.85 -12.83
N ALA A 199 16.04 -14.29 -11.61
CA ALA A 199 17.14 -13.56 -10.99
C ALA A 199 18.41 -14.42 -10.83
N ARG A 200 18.25 -15.69 -10.43
CA ARG A 200 19.36 -16.65 -10.32
C ARG A 200 19.94 -17.03 -11.68
N ALA A 201 19.08 -17.30 -12.66
CA ALA A 201 19.51 -17.66 -14.01
C ALA A 201 20.29 -16.53 -14.70
N LEU A 202 19.96 -15.27 -14.39
CA LEU A 202 20.68 -14.08 -14.83
C LEU A 202 21.92 -13.75 -13.97
N ALA A 203 22.21 -14.57 -12.94
CA ALA A 203 23.27 -14.34 -11.97
C ALA A 203 23.25 -12.93 -11.36
N LEU A 204 22.05 -12.38 -11.09
CA LEU A 204 21.92 -11.05 -10.50
C LEU A 204 22.52 -11.03 -9.09
N PRO A 205 23.36 -10.04 -8.73
CA PRO A 205 23.99 -9.96 -7.41
C PRO A 205 22.98 -9.96 -6.23
N VAL A 206 21.75 -9.52 -6.51
CA VAL A 206 20.68 -9.41 -5.51
C VAL A 206 19.79 -10.64 -5.43
N ALA A 207 20.04 -11.71 -6.19
CA ALA A 207 19.12 -12.84 -6.37
C ALA A 207 18.66 -13.52 -5.07
N GLU A 208 19.53 -13.59 -4.07
CA GLU A 208 19.21 -14.20 -2.76
C GLU A 208 18.74 -13.18 -1.70
N ARG A 209 18.64 -11.89 -2.06
CA ARG A 209 18.19 -10.84 -1.14
C ARG A 209 16.72 -11.08 -0.77
N ARG A 210 16.40 -10.92 0.52
CA ARG A 210 15.04 -11.03 1.02
C ARG A 210 14.17 -9.86 0.55
N ASP A 211 12.88 -10.13 0.37
CA ASP A 211 11.89 -9.10 0.06
C ASP A 211 11.74 -8.16 1.27
N SER A 212 11.60 -6.86 1.05
CA SER A 212 11.19 -5.91 2.10
C SER A 212 9.74 -6.18 2.49
N GLN A 213 9.50 -6.51 3.77
CA GLN A 213 8.15 -6.78 4.28
C GLN A 213 7.59 -5.68 5.19
N GLU A 214 8.46 -4.82 5.72
CA GLU A 214 8.10 -3.77 6.68
C GLU A 214 7.83 -2.41 6.01
N ILE A 215 7.18 -1.50 6.75
CA ILE A 215 7.04 -0.10 6.34
C ILE A 215 8.44 0.50 6.24
N CYS A 216 8.75 1.14 5.11
CA CYS A 216 10.13 1.53 4.78
C CYS A 216 10.82 2.49 5.75
N PHE A 217 10.07 3.19 6.61
CA PHE A 217 10.58 4.12 7.63
C PHE A 217 10.21 3.73 9.06
N VAL A 218 9.65 2.53 9.27
CA VAL A 218 9.33 1.98 10.60
C VAL A 218 10.11 0.67 10.75
N PRO A 219 11.27 0.70 11.42
CA PRO A 219 12.08 -0.49 11.60
C PRO A 219 11.42 -1.43 12.62
N ASP A 220 11.38 -2.73 12.31
CA ASP A 220 10.91 -3.79 13.22
C ASP A 220 9.52 -3.57 13.88
N ASP A 221 8.59 -2.90 13.17
CA ASP A 221 7.28 -2.43 13.67
C ASP A 221 7.38 -1.54 14.93
N ASP A 222 8.57 -0.99 15.21
CA ASP A 222 8.79 -0.05 16.30
C ASP A 222 8.36 1.35 15.90
N ARG A 223 7.20 1.73 16.41
CA ARG A 223 6.61 3.05 16.24
C ARG A 223 7.19 4.10 17.20
N SER A 224 8.26 3.79 17.93
CA SER A 224 8.90 4.69 18.89
C SER A 224 9.30 6.04 18.31
N PHE A 225 9.75 6.06 17.05
CA PHE A 225 10.14 7.30 16.37
C PHE A 225 8.97 8.28 16.19
N LEU A 226 7.72 7.80 16.12
CA LEU A 226 6.52 8.67 16.09
C LEU A 226 6.48 9.60 17.31
N PHE A 227 7.12 9.18 18.41
CA PHE A 227 7.10 9.88 19.70
C PHE A 227 8.21 10.91 19.86
N ALA A 228 9.30 10.78 19.09
CA ALA A 228 10.45 11.68 19.15
C ALA A 228 10.44 12.73 18.02
N ASP A 229 9.81 12.42 16.90
CA ASP A 229 9.94 13.15 15.64
C ASP A 229 8.68 13.99 15.29
N ALA A 230 7.76 14.14 16.25
CA ALA A 230 6.61 15.02 16.09
C ALA A 230 7.09 16.46 16.22
N GLY A 231 7.15 17.19 15.10
CA GLY A 231 7.37 18.64 15.11
C GLY A 231 6.41 19.38 16.06
N THR A 232 6.64 20.67 16.29
CA THR A 232 5.94 21.47 17.32
C THR A 232 4.41 21.40 17.26
N ALA A 233 3.81 21.24 16.07
CA ALA A 233 2.35 21.11 15.89
C ALA A 233 1.79 19.70 16.19
N GLY A 234 2.61 18.65 16.08
CA GLY A 234 2.21 17.25 16.33
C GLY A 234 2.52 16.77 17.75
N ALA A 235 3.45 17.42 18.44
CA ALA A 235 3.97 17.01 19.74
C ALA A 235 2.87 16.79 20.80
N GLN A 236 1.86 17.67 20.86
CA GLN A 236 0.79 17.54 21.85
C GLN A 236 -0.15 16.35 21.56
N ALA A 237 -0.51 16.15 20.29
CA ALA A 237 -1.36 15.03 19.88
C ALA A 237 -0.64 13.68 20.09
N VAL A 238 0.66 13.65 19.79
CA VAL A 238 1.52 12.49 20.03
C VAL A 238 1.72 12.21 21.51
N ALA A 239 1.94 13.25 22.34
CA ALA A 239 2.01 13.09 23.80
C ALA A 239 0.70 12.53 24.39
N ALA A 240 -0.45 13.01 23.91
CA ALA A 240 -1.74 12.45 24.32
C ALA A 240 -1.87 10.97 23.90
N ALA A 241 -1.48 10.63 22.67
CA ALA A 241 -1.57 9.27 22.14
C ALA A 241 -0.58 8.28 22.77
N THR A 242 0.49 8.76 23.42
CA THR A 242 1.43 7.94 24.20
C THR A 242 1.15 7.92 25.69
N THR A 243 0.19 8.70 26.15
CA THR A 243 -0.16 8.74 27.58
C THR A 243 -0.87 7.43 27.99
N PRO A 244 -0.39 6.71 29.02
CA PRO A 244 -1.09 5.54 29.53
C PRO A 244 -2.54 5.83 29.95
N GLY A 245 -3.43 4.89 29.66
CA GLY A 245 -4.86 5.01 29.95
C GLY A 245 -5.51 3.67 30.26
N PRO A 246 -6.80 3.63 30.65
CA PRO A 246 -7.47 2.39 31.00
C PRO A 246 -7.73 1.49 29.78
N ILE A 247 -7.46 0.19 29.96
CA ILE A 247 -8.03 -0.85 29.10
C ILE A 247 -9.40 -1.21 29.66
N VAL A 248 -10.44 -1.15 28.84
CA VAL A 248 -11.83 -1.39 29.26
C VAL A 248 -12.50 -2.43 28.37
N ASP A 249 -13.46 -3.18 28.90
CA ASP A 249 -14.40 -3.93 28.06
C ASP A 249 -15.52 -3.04 27.50
N ARG A 250 -16.42 -3.63 26.70
CA ARG A 250 -17.58 -2.93 26.12
C ARG A 250 -18.54 -2.35 27.16
N GLY A 251 -18.58 -2.91 28.37
CA GLY A 251 -19.38 -2.39 29.48
C GLY A 251 -18.68 -1.25 30.23
N GLY A 252 -17.48 -0.86 29.81
CA GLY A 252 -16.66 0.16 30.48
C GLY A 252 -15.92 -0.35 31.70
N ARG A 253 -15.97 -1.66 32.01
CA ARG A 253 -15.23 -2.22 33.15
C ARG A 253 -13.74 -2.22 32.83
N ARG A 254 -12.96 -1.63 33.73
CA ARG A 254 -11.50 -1.60 33.61
C ARG A 254 -10.91 -3.00 33.79
N LEU A 255 -10.05 -3.38 32.85
CA LEU A 255 -9.31 -4.65 32.83
C LEU A 255 -7.80 -4.45 33.06
N GLY A 256 -7.30 -3.23 32.84
CA GLY A 256 -5.88 -2.91 33.00
C GLY A 256 -5.54 -1.49 32.58
N THR A 257 -4.28 -1.30 32.18
CA THR A 257 -3.74 -0.03 31.72
C THR A 257 -2.91 -0.26 30.46
N HIS A 258 -3.16 0.52 29.41
CA HIS A 258 -2.39 0.47 28.16
C HIS A 258 -1.23 1.47 28.20
N ARG A 259 -0.25 1.31 27.32
CA ARG A 259 0.98 2.14 27.28
C ARG A 259 0.83 3.45 26.49
N GLY A 260 -0.40 3.87 26.20
CA GLY A 260 -0.71 4.87 25.16
C GLY A 260 -1.35 4.25 23.92
N LEU A 261 -2.38 4.89 23.36
CA LEU A 261 -3.17 4.38 22.24
C LEU A 261 -2.36 4.15 20.95
N ALA A 262 -1.30 4.93 20.70
CA ALA A 262 -0.46 4.80 19.51
C ALA A 262 0.26 3.45 19.39
N HIS A 263 0.36 2.69 20.48
CA HIS A 263 0.95 1.35 20.47
C HIS A 263 -0.04 0.26 20.01
N TYR A 264 -1.30 0.60 19.79
CA TYR A 264 -2.36 -0.36 19.52
C TYR A 264 -3.02 -0.13 18.16
N THR A 265 -3.65 -1.16 17.64
CA THR A 265 -4.38 -1.13 16.37
C THR A 265 -5.67 -1.92 16.50
N VAL A 266 -6.75 -1.46 15.88
CA VAL A 266 -8.02 -2.20 15.85
C VAL A 266 -7.81 -3.60 15.27
N GLY A 267 -8.31 -4.61 15.96
CA GLY A 267 -8.10 -6.03 15.64
C GLY A 267 -6.84 -6.66 16.23
N GLN A 268 -5.99 -5.89 16.93
CA GLN A 268 -4.82 -6.43 17.61
C GLN A 268 -5.23 -7.35 18.76
N ARG A 269 -4.59 -8.53 18.83
CA ARG A 269 -4.77 -9.53 19.90
C ARG A 269 -3.58 -9.57 20.88
N LYS A 270 -2.36 -9.52 20.36
CA LYS A 270 -1.13 -9.68 21.16
C LYS A 270 -0.72 -8.33 21.77
N GLY A 271 0.09 -8.37 22.84
CA GLY A 271 0.67 -7.16 23.43
C GLY A 271 -0.29 -6.31 24.27
N LEU A 272 -1.48 -6.83 24.62
CA LEU A 272 -2.44 -6.10 25.48
C LEU A 272 -1.98 -5.99 26.95
N GLY A 273 -1.13 -6.91 27.41
CA GLY A 273 -0.58 -6.88 28.77
C GLY A 273 -1.60 -7.15 29.88
N ILE A 274 -2.73 -7.79 29.57
CA ILE A 274 -3.79 -8.14 30.53
C ILE A 274 -4.11 -9.64 30.46
N ALA A 275 -4.48 -10.21 31.60
CA ALA A 275 -5.00 -11.57 31.68
C ALA A 275 -6.53 -11.57 31.47
N ALA A 276 -7.02 -12.49 30.64
CA ALA A 276 -8.45 -12.66 30.38
C ALA A 276 -8.78 -14.14 30.19
N PRO A 277 -9.99 -14.59 30.59
CA PRO A 277 -10.40 -15.99 30.46
C PRO A 277 -10.58 -16.43 29.01
N ALA A 278 -10.78 -15.48 28.09
CA ALA A 278 -10.89 -15.72 26.66
C ALA A 278 -10.03 -14.70 25.88
N PRO A 279 -9.63 -15.00 24.63
CA PRO A 279 -8.88 -14.07 23.81
C PRO A 279 -9.62 -12.74 23.60
N LEU A 280 -8.96 -11.64 23.89
CA LEU A 280 -9.46 -10.29 23.66
C LEU A 280 -8.75 -9.65 22.45
N TYR A 281 -9.49 -8.79 21.76
CA TYR A 281 -9.05 -8.01 20.62
C TYR A 281 -9.35 -6.54 20.87
N VAL A 282 -8.49 -5.64 20.39
CA VAL A 282 -8.76 -4.20 20.38
C VAL A 282 -9.95 -3.93 19.45
N LEU A 283 -11.06 -3.45 20.01
CA LEU A 283 -12.26 -3.12 19.27
C LEU A 283 -12.30 -1.66 18.83
N ALA A 284 -11.80 -0.76 19.67
CA ALA A 284 -11.76 0.68 19.40
C ALA A 284 -10.66 1.36 20.22
N LEU A 285 -10.11 2.44 19.66
CA LEU A 285 -9.23 3.37 20.33
C LEU A 285 -10.03 4.67 20.53
N GLN A 286 -10.41 4.99 21.76
CA GLN A 286 -11.21 6.18 22.07
C GLN A 286 -10.28 7.30 22.55
N THR A 287 -9.94 8.23 21.66
CA THR A 287 -9.00 9.32 21.95
C THR A 287 -9.53 10.30 22.98
N ASP A 288 -10.80 10.67 22.93
CA ASP A 288 -11.39 11.70 23.82
C ASP A 288 -11.39 11.29 25.30
N GLY A 289 -11.42 9.99 25.58
CA GLY A 289 -11.35 9.43 26.93
C GLY A 289 -10.04 8.72 27.25
N ASN A 290 -9.08 8.68 26.30
CA ASN A 290 -7.88 7.86 26.36
C ASN A 290 -8.15 6.40 26.78
N ARG A 291 -9.12 5.73 26.13
CA ARG A 291 -9.55 4.37 26.48
C ARG A 291 -9.25 3.38 25.36
N LEU A 292 -8.65 2.25 25.72
CA LEU A 292 -8.50 1.10 24.84
C LEU A 292 -9.65 0.12 25.09
N VAL A 293 -10.60 0.05 24.15
CA VAL A 293 -11.76 -0.85 24.27
C VAL A 293 -11.38 -2.21 23.71
N VAL A 294 -11.54 -3.27 24.52
CA VAL A 294 -11.26 -4.65 24.12
C VAL A 294 -12.48 -5.54 24.28
N GLY A 295 -12.52 -6.63 23.53
CA GLY A 295 -13.61 -7.60 23.60
C GLY A 295 -13.37 -8.82 22.71
N PRO A 296 -14.38 -9.68 22.57
CA PRO A 296 -14.26 -10.88 21.77
C PRO A 296 -14.26 -10.54 20.25
N ARG A 297 -13.82 -11.48 19.41
CA ARG A 297 -13.55 -11.22 17.98
C ARG A 297 -14.80 -10.79 17.20
N GLU A 298 -15.95 -11.31 17.59
CA GLU A 298 -17.26 -11.00 17.03
C GLU A 298 -17.57 -9.50 17.14
N GLY A 299 -16.92 -8.82 18.09
CA GLY A 299 -17.03 -7.39 18.23
C GLY A 299 -16.31 -6.56 17.16
N LEU A 300 -15.59 -7.19 16.24
CA LEU A 300 -14.94 -6.56 15.09
C LEU A 300 -15.71 -6.75 13.79
N LEU A 301 -16.83 -7.47 13.82
CA LEU A 301 -17.62 -7.76 12.63
C LEU A 301 -18.38 -6.51 12.20
N ALA A 302 -18.19 -6.15 10.93
CA ALA A 302 -18.81 -5.03 10.27
C ALA A 302 -19.56 -5.49 9.03
N THR A 303 -20.74 -4.92 8.78
CA THR A 303 -21.56 -5.09 7.59
C THR A 303 -21.65 -3.82 6.75
N ARG A 304 -21.25 -2.67 7.29
CA ARG A 304 -21.23 -1.38 6.61
C ARG A 304 -19.89 -0.70 6.78
N LEU A 305 -19.32 -0.26 5.66
CA LEU A 305 -18.04 0.41 5.61
C LEU A 305 -18.22 1.80 5.00
N VAL A 306 -17.51 2.78 5.55
CA VAL A 306 -17.43 4.13 5.01
C VAL A 306 -15.97 4.42 4.71
N ALA A 307 -15.69 4.90 3.50
CA ALA A 307 -14.37 5.34 3.08
C ALA A 307 -14.39 6.79 2.59
N ASP A 308 -13.29 7.49 2.80
CA ASP A 308 -12.98 8.79 2.21
C ASP A 308 -11.87 8.65 1.16
N ARG A 309 -11.58 9.75 0.45
CA ARG A 309 -10.55 9.78 -0.61
C ARG A 309 -10.77 8.67 -1.65
N PHE A 310 -12.03 8.43 -1.98
CA PHE A 310 -12.44 7.43 -2.94
C PHE A 310 -11.99 7.81 -4.36
N VAL A 311 -11.44 6.84 -5.07
CA VAL A 311 -11.07 6.94 -6.48
C VAL A 311 -11.78 5.82 -7.23
N ALA A 312 -12.66 6.19 -8.17
CA ALA A 312 -13.19 5.25 -9.16
C ALA A 312 -12.09 4.92 -10.17
N GLN A 313 -11.76 3.63 -10.28
CA GLN A 313 -10.69 3.14 -11.18
C GLN A 313 -11.23 2.74 -12.56
N VAL A 314 -12.54 2.79 -12.76
CA VAL A 314 -13.21 2.59 -14.05
C VAL A 314 -14.18 3.74 -14.31
N PRO A 315 -14.22 4.27 -15.56
CA PRO A 315 -14.96 5.49 -15.88
C PRO A 315 -16.48 5.35 -15.80
N ASP A 316 -16.99 4.12 -15.92
CA ASP A 316 -18.40 3.78 -15.94
C ASP A 316 -18.92 3.24 -14.60
N LEU A 317 -18.15 3.38 -13.52
CA LEU A 317 -18.54 2.94 -12.18
C LEU A 317 -19.81 3.68 -11.72
N PRO A 318 -20.94 3.01 -11.49
CA PRO A 318 -22.16 3.69 -11.09
C PRO A 318 -22.00 4.24 -9.68
N GLU A 319 -22.44 5.48 -9.48
CA GLU A 319 -22.55 6.12 -8.16
C GLU A 319 -23.38 5.29 -7.18
N ARG A 320 -24.37 4.54 -7.69
CA ARG A 320 -25.20 3.65 -6.89
C ARG A 320 -25.29 2.29 -7.56
N TRP A 321 -24.93 1.25 -6.81
CA TRP A 321 -25.12 -0.13 -7.22
C TRP A 321 -25.94 -0.86 -6.16
N PRO A 322 -27.22 -1.16 -6.46
CA PRO A 322 -28.14 -1.79 -5.51
C PRO A 322 -28.07 -3.33 -5.55
N GLY A 323 -26.91 -3.88 -5.90
CA GLY A 323 -26.74 -5.29 -6.22
C GLY A 323 -26.96 -5.62 -7.71
N PRO A 324 -26.80 -6.90 -8.10
CA PRO A 324 -26.99 -7.34 -9.48
C PRO A 324 -28.45 -7.11 -9.93
N ARG A 325 -28.63 -6.25 -10.92
CA ARG A 325 -29.89 -5.91 -11.60
C ARG A 325 -29.64 -5.74 -13.10
N ASP A 326 -30.69 -5.67 -13.92
CA ASP A 326 -30.59 -5.44 -15.36
C ASP A 326 -29.66 -4.26 -15.71
N GLY A 327 -28.89 -4.41 -16.80
CA GLY A 327 -27.94 -3.40 -17.29
C GLY A 327 -26.47 -3.87 -17.29
N PRO A 328 -25.52 -2.98 -17.62
CA PRO A 328 -24.11 -3.35 -17.81
C PRO A 328 -23.42 -3.87 -16.55
N TRP A 329 -23.99 -3.62 -15.37
CA TRP A 329 -23.46 -4.02 -14.06
C TRP A 329 -24.14 -5.27 -13.48
N ALA A 330 -24.99 -5.95 -14.25
CA ALA A 330 -25.76 -7.13 -13.81
C ALA A 330 -24.89 -8.34 -13.43
N THR A 331 -23.75 -8.50 -14.10
CA THR A 331 -22.87 -9.68 -13.97
C THR A 331 -21.68 -9.45 -13.05
N VAL A 332 -21.50 -8.22 -12.55
CA VAL A 332 -20.39 -7.85 -11.69
C VAL A 332 -20.55 -8.56 -10.34
N LYS A 333 -19.46 -9.15 -9.84
CA LYS A 333 -19.41 -9.84 -8.54
C LYS A 333 -18.39 -9.14 -7.65
N PRO A 334 -18.77 -7.99 -7.08
CA PRO A 334 -17.84 -7.10 -6.40
C PRO A 334 -17.39 -7.69 -5.06
N LEU A 335 -16.08 -7.67 -4.84
CA LEU A 335 -15.43 -8.03 -3.58
C LEU A 335 -14.72 -6.83 -2.99
N VAL A 336 -14.91 -6.58 -1.70
CA VAL A 336 -14.18 -5.56 -0.95
C VAL A 336 -13.00 -6.16 -0.18
N GLN A 337 -11.82 -5.55 -0.31
CA GLN A 337 -10.64 -5.84 0.50
C GLN A 337 -10.38 -4.69 1.47
N VAL A 338 -10.40 -4.99 2.78
CA VAL A 338 -10.19 -4.01 3.87
C VAL A 338 -8.77 -4.04 4.46
N ARG A 339 -7.92 -4.94 3.93
CA ARG A 339 -6.47 -5.03 4.20
C ARG A 339 -5.81 -5.89 3.12
N HIS A 340 -4.50 -5.70 2.92
CA HIS A 340 -3.73 -6.33 1.82
C HIS A 340 -3.88 -7.86 1.72
N ARG A 341 -3.89 -8.60 2.84
CA ARG A 341 -4.02 -10.07 2.87
C ARG A 341 -5.46 -10.56 3.08
N HIS A 342 -6.46 -9.71 2.83
CA HIS A 342 -7.86 -10.11 2.90
C HIS A 342 -8.28 -10.80 1.59
N ALA A 343 -8.95 -11.95 1.65
CA ALA A 343 -9.43 -12.63 0.44
C ALA A 343 -10.52 -11.83 -0.31
N GLY A 344 -11.20 -10.93 0.39
CA GLY A 344 -12.33 -10.16 -0.15
C GLY A 344 -13.65 -10.61 0.48
N THR A 345 -14.58 -9.67 0.65
CA THR A 345 -15.95 -9.94 1.11
C THR A 345 -16.93 -9.45 0.07
N ALA A 346 -17.97 -10.24 -0.21
CA ALA A 346 -18.97 -9.88 -1.20
C ALA A 346 -19.70 -8.58 -0.81
N VAL A 347 -19.81 -7.67 -1.77
CA VAL A 347 -20.54 -6.42 -1.63
C VAL A 347 -21.99 -6.66 -2.03
N ALA A 348 -22.93 -6.24 -1.17
CA ALA A 348 -24.37 -6.28 -1.44
C ALA A 348 -24.84 -5.02 -2.16
N ALA A 349 -24.32 -3.87 -1.75
CA ALA A 349 -24.59 -2.58 -2.38
C ALA A 349 -23.47 -1.57 -2.12
N TRP A 350 -23.39 -0.54 -2.96
CA TRP A 350 -22.59 0.65 -2.65
C TRP A 350 -23.29 1.94 -3.08
N ARG A 351 -22.84 3.03 -2.47
CA ARG A 351 -23.07 4.39 -2.93
C ARG A 351 -21.77 5.17 -2.83
N TRP A 352 -21.44 5.95 -3.84
CA TRP A 352 -20.39 6.95 -3.74
C TRP A 352 -20.84 8.29 -4.31
N ASP A 353 -20.25 9.37 -3.76
CA ASP A 353 -20.45 10.75 -4.19
C ASP A 353 -19.13 11.50 -3.94
N GLY A 354 -18.55 12.06 -5.01
CA GLY A 354 -17.21 12.66 -4.97
C GLY A 354 -16.17 11.67 -4.43
N ASP A 355 -15.58 12.00 -3.28
CA ASP A 355 -14.53 11.22 -2.64
C ASP A 355 -15.03 10.33 -1.49
N ARG A 356 -16.36 10.24 -1.27
CA ARG A 356 -16.96 9.48 -0.18
C ARG A 356 -17.65 8.23 -0.71
N LEU A 357 -17.33 7.08 -0.14
CA LEU A 357 -17.88 5.77 -0.50
C LEU A 357 -18.52 5.11 0.73
N GLU A 358 -19.72 4.56 0.55
CA GLU A 358 -20.44 3.73 1.50
C GLU A 358 -20.67 2.35 0.87
N VAL A 359 -20.34 1.30 1.61
CA VAL A 359 -20.43 -0.09 1.15
C VAL A 359 -21.23 -0.92 2.14
N GLU A 360 -22.22 -1.66 1.66
CA GLU A 360 -22.93 -2.69 2.42
C GLU A 360 -22.44 -4.08 1.98
N LEU A 361 -22.14 -4.93 2.95
CA LEU A 361 -21.58 -6.25 2.72
C LEU A 361 -22.66 -7.33 2.81
N ALA A 362 -22.56 -8.34 1.96
CA ALA A 362 -23.46 -9.50 2.01
C ALA A 362 -23.18 -10.38 3.23
N GLU A 363 -21.93 -10.35 3.73
CA GLU A 363 -21.49 -11.09 4.92
C GLU A 363 -20.63 -10.17 5.81
N PRO A 364 -20.65 -10.33 7.14
CA PRO A 364 -19.84 -9.52 8.03
C PRO A 364 -18.33 -9.75 7.83
N VAL A 365 -17.54 -8.67 7.87
CA VAL A 365 -16.07 -8.71 7.79
C VAL A 365 -15.43 -8.29 9.11
N ALA A 366 -14.35 -8.97 9.50
CA ALA A 366 -13.52 -8.58 10.63
C ALA A 366 -12.24 -7.86 10.17
N GLY A 367 -11.74 -6.95 11.01
CA GLY A 367 -10.45 -6.28 10.79
C GLY A 367 -10.51 -5.16 9.76
N ALA A 368 -11.65 -4.47 9.68
CA ALA A 368 -11.83 -3.22 8.97
C ALA A 368 -11.42 -2.06 9.89
N ALA A 369 -10.12 -1.82 10.02
CA ALA A 369 -9.56 -0.80 10.90
C ALA A 369 -9.55 0.59 10.24
N PRO A 370 -10.15 1.63 10.84
CA PRO A 370 -10.07 3.00 10.33
C PRO A 370 -8.63 3.44 10.04
N GLY A 371 -8.40 4.12 8.92
CA GLY A 371 -7.10 4.50 8.40
C GLY A 371 -6.48 3.50 7.39
N GLN A 372 -6.95 2.26 7.35
CA GLN A 372 -6.54 1.28 6.33
C GLN A 372 -7.16 1.59 4.96
N GLY A 373 -6.76 0.84 3.93
CA GLY A 373 -7.37 0.93 2.61
C GLY A 373 -8.63 0.08 2.49
N LEU A 374 -9.55 0.51 1.63
CA LEU A 374 -10.71 -0.23 1.16
C LEU A 374 -10.65 -0.26 -0.36
N ALA A 375 -10.44 -1.43 -0.94
CA ALA A 375 -10.38 -1.63 -2.39
C ALA A 375 -11.51 -2.54 -2.87
N ILE A 376 -12.19 -2.16 -3.95
CA ILE A 376 -13.28 -2.91 -4.57
C ILE A 376 -12.78 -3.55 -5.87
N TYR A 377 -13.09 -4.83 -6.06
CA TYR A 377 -12.67 -5.61 -7.21
C TYR A 377 -13.83 -6.34 -7.87
N ASP A 378 -13.80 -6.49 -9.19
CA ASP A 378 -14.50 -7.56 -9.91
C ASP A 378 -13.46 -8.54 -10.44
N ARG A 379 -13.40 -9.74 -9.86
CA ARG A 379 -12.34 -10.73 -10.15
C ARG A 379 -10.94 -10.10 -9.99
N ASP A 380 -10.25 -9.84 -11.11
CA ASP A 380 -8.93 -9.23 -11.17
C ASP A 380 -8.95 -7.73 -11.49
N LEU A 381 -10.09 -7.15 -11.87
CA LEU A 381 -10.23 -5.72 -12.17
C LEU A 381 -10.42 -4.92 -10.88
N VAL A 382 -9.64 -3.85 -10.71
CA VAL A 382 -9.87 -2.87 -9.63
C VAL A 382 -10.96 -1.92 -10.07
N LEU A 383 -12.08 -1.90 -9.35
CA LEU A 383 -13.22 -1.00 -9.63
C LEU A 383 -13.01 0.37 -9.00
N GLY A 384 -12.36 0.41 -7.83
CA GLY A 384 -12.06 1.65 -7.12
C GLY A 384 -11.65 1.38 -5.69
N GLY A 385 -11.45 2.43 -4.92
CA GLY A 385 -11.28 2.33 -3.48
C GLY A 385 -10.82 3.62 -2.82
N GLY A 386 -10.69 3.59 -1.51
CA GLY A 386 -10.39 4.75 -0.68
C GLY A 386 -9.77 4.37 0.65
N ARG A 387 -9.68 5.33 1.56
CA ARG A 387 -9.24 5.09 2.93
C ARG A 387 -10.46 4.82 3.81
N LEU A 388 -10.47 3.70 4.51
CA LEU A 388 -11.52 3.32 5.42
C LEU A 388 -11.61 4.33 6.57
N LEU A 389 -12.73 5.01 6.69
CA LEU A 389 -13.02 6.00 7.72
C LEU A 389 -13.72 5.37 8.93
N ALA A 390 -14.70 4.51 8.67
CA ALA A 390 -15.48 3.85 9.71
C ALA A 390 -16.02 2.48 9.24
N ALA A 391 -16.31 1.63 10.21
CA ALA A 391 -16.99 0.36 10.02
C ALA A 391 -18.01 0.20 11.16
N ASP A 392 -19.24 -0.22 10.85
CA ASP A 392 -20.20 -0.55 11.90
C ASP A 392 -19.66 -1.71 12.77
N GLY A 393 -20.00 -1.76 14.06
CA GLY A 393 -19.46 -2.76 14.99
C GLY A 393 -18.05 -2.47 15.54
N ALA A 394 -17.16 -1.81 14.77
CA ALA A 394 -15.94 -1.21 15.28
C ALA A 394 -16.29 0.12 15.97
N GLY A 395 -16.81 0.02 17.20
CA GLY A 395 -17.52 1.07 17.93
C GLY A 395 -17.13 2.53 17.64
N THR A 396 -17.79 3.15 16.66
CA THR A 396 -18.10 4.58 16.73
C THR A 396 -19.30 4.72 17.66
N GLY A 397 -19.07 4.58 18.96
CA GLY A 397 -20.03 5.03 19.95
C GLY A 397 -20.08 6.55 19.86
N GLY A 398 -21.01 7.09 19.07
CA GLY A 398 -21.26 8.52 18.98
C GLY A 398 -21.91 9.01 20.27
N ALA A 399 -21.35 10.09 20.82
CA ALA A 399 -21.98 11.40 21.01
C ALA A 399 -20.96 12.33 21.66
#